data_AF-A0A8T4ML60-F1
#
_entry.id   AF-A0A8T4ML60-F1
#
_cell.length_a   1.000
_cell.length_b   1.000
_cell.length_c   1.000
_cell.angle_alpha   90.00
_cell.angle_beta   90.00
_cell.angle_gamma   90.00
#
_symmetry.space_group_name_H-M   'P 1'
#
loop_
_entity.id
_entity.type
_entity.pdbx_description
1 polymer ?
#
loop_
_entity_poly.entity_id
_entity_poly.type
_entity_poly.pdbx_seq_one_letter_code
_entity_poly.pdbx_strand_id
1 'polypeptide(L)'
;MKSFRIIVSGRVQGVNFRSMMKSYAEKDGLKGNVRNLDDGRVEIYAKCNEEEKDKLVDWLKSNPGFSKVQDVKVDSVKGRVKMNGFEIIKEKSFLKDQGKSAKNFVKKLWIC
;
A
#
# COMPACT_ATOMS: atom_id res chain seq x y z
N MET A 1 10.21 3.96 12.63
CA MET A 1 9.77 3.57 11.28
C MET A 1 9.13 2.19 11.27
N LYS A 2 7.80 2.17 11.18
CA LYS A 2 6.99 0.97 10.99
C LYS A 2 6.57 0.89 9.52
N SER A 3 6.08 -0.27 9.08
CA SER A 3 5.47 -0.41 7.75
C SER A 3 3.97 -0.51 7.92
N PHE A 4 3.24 0.28 7.15
CA PHE A 4 1.79 0.32 7.16
C PHE A 4 1.26 -0.03 5.78
N ARG A 5 0.24 -0.87 5.76
CA ARG A 5 -0.57 -1.19 4.60
C ARG A 5 -1.88 -0.45 4.77
N ILE A 6 -2.19 0.42 3.82
CA ILE A 6 -3.37 1.26 3.84
C ILE A 6 -4.23 0.86 2.65
N ILE A 7 -5.46 0.43 2.93
CA ILE A 7 -6.43 0.06 1.90
C ILE A 7 -7.48 1.17 1.86
N VAL A 8 -7.58 1.81 0.70
CA VAL A 8 -8.52 2.88 0.43
C VAL A 8 -9.64 2.34 -0.45
N SER A 9 -10.87 2.55 -0.03
CA SER A 9 -12.06 2.17 -0.78
C SER A 9 -12.95 3.38 -1.07
N GLY A 10 -13.71 3.30 -2.16
CA GLY A 10 -14.56 4.38 -2.67
C GLY A 10 -14.33 4.64 -4.16
N ARG A 11 -14.58 5.87 -4.60
CA ARG A 11 -14.36 6.29 -5.99
C ARG A 11 -12.92 6.76 -6.16
N VAL A 12 -12.00 5.80 -6.26
CA VAL A 12 -10.54 6.03 -6.30
C VAL A 12 -9.89 5.63 -7.64
N GLN A 13 -10.65 5.03 -8.55
CA GLN A 13 -10.19 4.68 -9.90
C GLN A 13 -10.69 5.69 -10.93
N GLY A 14 -9.89 5.93 -11.99
CA GLY A 14 -10.21 6.90 -13.04
C GLY A 14 -10.01 8.37 -12.67
N VAL A 15 -9.50 8.67 -11.46
CA VAL A 15 -9.36 10.04 -10.91
C VAL A 15 -7.90 10.48 -10.76
N ASN A 16 -6.98 9.82 -11.45
CA ASN A 16 -5.53 10.06 -11.37
C ASN A 16 -4.93 9.97 -9.94
N PHE A 17 -5.57 9.19 -9.07
CA PHE A 17 -5.21 9.04 -7.66
C PHE A 17 -3.74 8.65 -7.44
N ARG A 18 -3.22 7.74 -8.28
CA ARG A 18 -1.82 7.27 -8.20
C ARG A 18 -0.80 8.39 -8.38
N SER A 19 -1.07 9.31 -9.31
CA SER A 19 -0.17 10.45 -9.55
C SER A 19 -0.20 11.43 -8.39
N MET A 20 -1.38 11.72 -7.84
CA MET A 20 -1.49 12.57 -6.64
C MET A 20 -0.79 11.96 -5.44
N MET A 21 -0.97 10.64 -5.23
CA MET A 21 -0.29 9.94 -4.14
C MET A 21 1.24 9.99 -4.32
N LYS A 22 1.74 9.80 -5.54
CA LYS A 22 3.18 9.95 -5.82
C LYS A 22 3.67 11.37 -5.48
N SER A 23 2.98 12.41 -5.95
CA SER A 23 3.37 13.80 -5.66
C SER A 23 3.30 14.13 -4.17
N TYR A 24 2.32 13.60 -3.44
CA TYR A 24 2.25 13.75 -1.98
C TYR A 24 3.44 13.06 -1.30
N ALA A 25 3.73 11.81 -1.69
CA ALA A 25 4.85 11.06 -1.14
C ALA A 25 6.21 11.73 -1.45
N GLU A 26 6.38 12.31 -2.63
CA GLU A 26 7.59 13.08 -2.98
C GLU A 26 7.73 14.36 -2.14
N LYS A 27 6.62 15.04 -1.84
CA LYS A 27 6.61 16.25 -0.98
C LYS A 27 6.90 15.94 0.49
N ASP A 28 6.33 14.86 1.01
CA ASP A 28 6.46 14.47 2.43
C ASP A 28 7.66 13.53 2.67
N GLY A 29 8.37 13.12 1.61
CA GLY A 29 9.53 12.23 1.69
C GLY A 29 9.19 10.76 2.00
N LEU A 30 7.92 10.36 1.81
CA LEU A 30 7.41 9.03 2.13
C LEU A 30 7.97 7.98 1.16
N LYS A 31 8.40 6.85 1.71
CA LYS A 31 8.90 5.71 0.93
C LYS A 31 7.88 4.59 0.94
N GLY A 32 7.55 4.07 -0.24
CA GLY A 32 6.38 3.23 -0.37
C GLY A 32 6.07 2.79 -1.79
N ASN A 33 4.91 2.17 -1.95
CA ASN A 33 4.34 1.92 -3.25
C ASN A 33 2.82 2.07 -3.22
N VAL A 34 2.24 2.30 -4.39
CA VAL A 34 0.79 2.34 -4.57
C VAL A 34 0.40 1.41 -5.71
N ARG A 35 -0.67 0.63 -5.50
CA ARG A 35 -1.27 -0.23 -6.52
C ARG A 35 -2.79 -0.17 -6.45
N ASN A 36 -3.45 -0.45 -7.57
CA ASN A 36 -4.88 -0.77 -7.49
C ASN A 36 -4.99 -2.28 -7.27
N LEU A 37 -6.05 -2.67 -6.57
CA LEU A 37 -6.50 -4.05 -6.43
C LEU A 37 -7.57 -4.32 -7.50
N ASP A 38 -7.69 -5.59 -7.89
CA ASP A 38 -8.72 -6.06 -8.83
C ASP A 38 -10.15 -5.74 -8.35
N ASP A 39 -10.37 -5.69 -7.03
CA ASP A 39 -11.65 -5.34 -6.40
C ASP A 39 -12.08 -3.87 -6.61
N GLY A 40 -11.30 -3.05 -7.31
CA GLY A 40 -11.57 -1.62 -7.49
C GLY A 40 -10.94 -0.72 -6.41
N ARG A 41 -10.39 -1.30 -5.34
CA ARG A 41 -9.74 -0.58 -4.22
C ARG A 41 -8.31 -0.16 -4.57
N VAL A 42 -7.73 0.74 -3.77
CA VAL A 42 -6.31 1.13 -3.87
C VAL A 42 -5.59 0.69 -2.61
N GLU A 43 -4.47 0.01 -2.80
CA GLU A 43 -3.55 -0.36 -1.73
C GLU A 43 -2.32 0.54 -1.79
N ILE A 44 -2.00 1.13 -0.64
CA ILE A 44 -0.81 1.94 -0.42
C ILE A 44 0.03 1.23 0.63
N TYR A 45 1.29 1.01 0.31
CA TYR A 45 2.28 0.53 1.26
C TYR A 45 3.22 1.67 1.57
N ALA A 46 3.29 2.08 2.83
CA ALA A 46 4.16 3.18 3.25
C ALA A 46 5.01 2.74 4.44
N LYS A 47 6.28 3.11 4.42
CA LYS A 47 7.19 2.96 5.55
C LYS A 47 7.39 4.31 6.19
N CYS A 48 6.70 4.53 7.31
CA CYS A 48 6.64 5.82 7.97
C CYS A 48 6.54 5.66 9.49
N ASN A 49 6.58 6.79 10.20
CA ASN A 49 6.30 6.87 11.63
C ASN A 49 4.79 7.07 11.86
N GLU A 50 4.36 7.09 13.13
CA GLU A 50 2.94 7.30 13.46
C GLU A 50 2.44 8.69 13.03
N GLU A 51 3.25 9.73 13.23
CA GLU A 51 2.87 11.10 12.80
C GLU A 51 2.68 11.23 11.29
N GLU A 52 3.60 10.65 10.51
CA GLU A 52 3.51 10.62 9.04
C GLU A 52 2.32 9.78 8.56
N LYS A 53 2.02 8.67 9.26
CA LYS A 53 0.82 7.87 8.99
C LYS A 53 -0.44 8.70 9.23
N ASP A 54 -0.52 9.44 10.32
CA ASP A 54 -1.73 10.21 10.64
C ASP A 54 -1.94 11.34 9.63
N LYS A 55 -0.88 12.07 9.25
CA LYS A 55 -0.92 13.05 8.14
C LYS A 55 -1.40 12.43 6.83
N LEU A 56 -0.91 11.24 6.50
CA LEU A 56 -1.33 10.53 5.30
C LEU A 56 -2.82 10.15 5.36
N VAL A 57 -3.31 9.68 6.50
CA VAL A 57 -4.73 9.33 6.70
C VAL A 57 -5.61 10.57 6.60
N ASP A 58 -5.20 11.69 7.20
CA ASP A 58 -5.93 12.96 7.09
C ASP A 58 -5.95 13.47 5.64
N TRP A 59 -4.84 13.37 4.93
CA TRP A 59 -4.78 13.71 3.51
C TRP A 59 -5.72 12.85 2.66
N LEU A 60 -5.79 11.54 2.93
CA LEU A 60 -6.72 10.64 2.26
C LEU A 60 -8.18 11.01 2.55
N LYS A 61 -8.51 11.33 3.80
CA LYS A 61 -9.86 11.77 4.22
C LYS A 61 -10.25 13.13 3.63
N SER A 62 -9.27 13.96 3.30
CA SER A 62 -9.50 15.26 2.64
C SER A 62 -10.03 15.15 1.20
N ASN A 63 -10.18 13.93 0.65
CA ASN A 63 -10.68 13.67 -0.71
C ASN A 63 -9.86 14.41 -1.79
N PRO A 64 -8.61 13.99 -2.02
CA PRO A 64 -7.74 14.66 -2.98
C PRO A 64 -8.31 14.61 -4.42
N GLY A 65 -8.50 15.78 -5.02
CA GLY A 65 -8.90 15.94 -6.42
C GLY A 65 -10.36 15.57 -6.66
N PHE A 66 -10.61 14.62 -7.57
CA PHE A 66 -11.95 14.08 -7.84
C PHE A 66 -12.20 12.72 -7.15
N SER A 67 -11.28 12.31 -6.27
CA SER A 67 -11.45 11.06 -5.53
C SER A 67 -12.49 11.23 -4.42
N LYS A 68 -13.28 10.18 -4.20
CA LYS A 68 -14.23 10.12 -3.07
C LYS A 68 -13.88 8.90 -2.22
N VAL A 69 -13.12 9.14 -1.17
CA VAL A 69 -12.72 8.13 -0.20
C VAL A 69 -13.89 7.86 0.73
N GLN A 70 -14.34 6.60 0.78
CA GLN A 70 -15.43 6.18 1.67
C GLN A 70 -14.88 5.57 2.95
N ASP A 71 -13.88 4.70 2.83
CA ASP A 71 -13.29 4.01 3.98
C ASP A 71 -11.78 3.83 3.78
N VAL A 72 -11.04 3.97 4.88
CA VAL A 72 -9.58 3.85 4.95
C VAL A 72 -9.23 2.85 6.04
N LYS A 73 -8.71 1.69 5.66
CA LYS A 73 -8.22 0.68 6.60
C LYS A 73 -6.71 0.74 6.69
N VAL A 74 -6.17 0.72 7.90
CA VAL A 74 -4.72 0.76 8.15
C VAL A 74 -4.29 -0.47 8.93
N ASP A 75 -3.43 -1.27 8.33
CA ASP A 75 -2.84 -2.46 8.92
C ASP A 75 -1.34 -2.25 9.16
N SER A 76 -0.86 -2.59 10.35
CA SER A 76 0.58 -2.59 10.64
C SER A 76 1.21 -3.88 10.13
N VAL A 77 2.24 -3.79 9.30
CA VAL A 77 2.90 -4.94 8.70
C VAL A 77 4.30 -5.11 9.26
N LYS A 78 4.60 -6.32 9.74
CA LYS A 78 5.92 -6.70 10.22
C LYS A 78 6.77 -7.17 9.04
N GLY A 79 7.70 -6.35 8.59
CA GLY A 79 8.65 -6.71 7.52
C GLY A 79 9.61 -5.58 7.18
N ARG A 80 10.90 -5.89 7.01
CA ARG A 80 11.89 -4.92 6.52
C ARG A 80 11.89 -4.93 5.00
N VAL A 81 10.92 -4.26 4.38
CA VAL A 81 11.02 -3.96 2.95
C VAL A 81 11.97 -2.79 2.79
N LYS A 82 13.04 -2.97 2.01
CA LYS A 82 13.90 -1.87 1.56
C LYS A 82 13.18 -1.21 0.38
N MET A 83 12.78 0.05 0.57
CA MET A 83 12.14 0.86 -0.46
C MET A 83 12.98 2.14 -0.57
N ASN A 84 13.50 2.42 -1.77
CA ASN A 84 14.37 3.58 -1.99
C ASN A 84 13.57 4.84 -2.34
N GLY A 85 12.33 4.71 -2.79
CA GLY A 85 11.44 5.81 -3.13
C GLY A 85 9.96 5.41 -3.09
N PHE A 86 9.13 6.16 -3.80
CA PHE A 86 7.70 5.89 -3.95
C PHE A 86 7.37 5.42 -5.37
N GLU A 87 6.97 4.16 -5.52
CA GLU A 87 6.77 3.53 -6.84
C GLU A 87 5.29 3.18 -7.11
N ILE A 88 4.86 3.37 -8.36
CA ILE A 88 3.52 2.97 -8.81
C ILE A 88 3.64 1.55 -9.39
N ILE A 89 3.06 0.56 -8.70
CA ILE A 89 3.08 -0.84 -9.13
C ILE A 89 1.87 -1.10 -10.03
N LYS A 90 2.12 -1.59 -11.25
CA LYS A 90 1.11 -2.21 -12.11
C LYS A 90 1.17 -3.72 -11.89
N GLU A 91 0.01 -4.38 -11.87
CA GLU A 91 -0.30 -5.74 -11.39
C GLU A 91 0.60 -6.92 -11.84
N LYS A 92 1.63 -6.70 -12.67
CA LYS A 92 2.51 -7.76 -13.17
C LYS A 92 3.92 -7.69 -12.59
N SER A 93 4.04 -8.03 -11.30
CA SER A 93 5.32 -8.49 -10.71
C SER A 93 5.19 -9.06 -9.29
N PHE A 94 3.99 -9.47 -8.84
CA PHE A 94 3.76 -9.91 -7.46
C PHE A 94 4.31 -11.31 -7.11
N LEU A 95 4.74 -12.11 -8.08
CA LEU A 95 5.22 -13.47 -7.80
C LEU A 95 6.69 -13.59 -7.35
N LYS A 96 7.49 -12.50 -7.26
CA LYS A 96 8.93 -12.64 -6.98
C LYS A 96 9.41 -12.39 -5.54
N ASP A 97 8.65 -11.69 -4.70
CA ASP A 97 9.16 -11.32 -3.37
C ASP A 97 8.53 -12.05 -2.17
N GLN A 98 7.30 -12.57 -2.29
CA GLN A 98 6.67 -13.36 -1.21
C GLN A 98 7.10 -14.85 -1.22
N GLY A 99 7.86 -15.28 -2.23
CA GLY A 99 8.23 -16.68 -2.48
C GLY A 99 9.39 -17.26 -1.68
N LYS A 100 9.97 -16.54 -0.70
CA LYS A 100 11.04 -17.08 0.16
C LYS A 100 10.60 -17.51 1.57
N SER A 101 9.32 -17.36 1.94
CA SER A 101 8.86 -17.78 3.28
C SER A 101 7.70 -18.80 3.30
N ALA A 102 7.00 -19.00 2.18
CA ALA A 102 5.84 -19.92 2.14
C ALA A 102 6.18 -21.38 1.78
N LYS A 103 7.43 -21.72 1.47
CA LYS A 103 7.82 -23.08 1.05
C LYS A 103 8.04 -24.08 2.20
N ASN A 104 7.95 -23.66 3.47
CA ASN A 104 8.21 -24.54 4.63
C ASN A 104 6.95 -25.01 5.38
N PHE A 105 5.73 -24.69 4.94
CA PHE A 105 4.52 -25.04 5.71
C PHE A 105 3.66 -26.16 5.11
N VAL A 106 3.92 -26.63 3.88
CA VAL A 106 3.04 -27.61 3.20
C VAL A 106 3.72 -28.97 2.96
N LYS A 107 4.74 -29.33 3.75
CA LYS A 107 5.47 -30.60 3.56
C LYS A 107 5.29 -31.65 4.65
N LYS A 108 4.28 -31.54 5.51
CA LYS A 108 4.11 -32.51 6.61
C LYS A 108 2.65 -32.77 6.98
N LEU A 109 1.84 -33.24 6.03
CA LEU A 109 0.57 -33.88 6.39
C LEU A 109 0.03 -34.82 5.29
N TRP A 110 0.87 -35.69 4.71
CA TRP A 110 0.41 -36.85 3.93
C TRP A 110 1.33 -38.04 4.23
N ILE A 111 1.18 -38.57 5.44
CA ILE A 111 1.53 -39.95 5.80
C ILE A 111 0.40 -40.41 6.71
N CYS A 112 -0.59 -41.07 6.11
CA CYS A 112 -1.43 -42.13 6.66
C CYS A 112 -1.95 -42.93 5.46
#